data_AF-A0A9P6R3B4-F1
#
_entry.id   AF-A0A9P6R3B4-F1
#
_cell.length_a   1.000
_cell.length_b   1.000
_cell.length_c   1.000
_cell.angle_alpha   90.00
_cell.angle_beta   90.00
_cell.angle_gamma   90.00
#
_symmetry.space_group_name_H-M   'P 1'
#
loop_
_entity.id
_entity.type
_entity.pdbx_description
1 polymer ?
#
loop_
_entity_poly.entity_id
_entity_poly.type
_entity_poly.pdbx_seq_one_letter_code
_entity_poly.pdbx_strand_id
1 'polypeptide(L)'
;MAFLDWLGKPVELQGWKGYRAGLDVIGDTTGETSVYTNWNGYEIMYHCAPLMPFNPKDHHQVVIVFKENDDDEQFDLSSVGSRQN
;
A
#
# COMPACT_ATOMS: atom_id res chain seq x y z
N MET A 1 10.28 -0.32 10.91
CA MET A 1 9.82 0.32 9.65
C MET A 1 10.92 0.44 8.57
N ALA A 2 12.11 -0.14 8.75
CA ALA A 2 13.27 0.07 7.86
C ALA A 2 13.03 -0.23 6.37
N PHE A 3 12.10 -1.13 6.03
CA PHE A 3 11.80 -1.49 4.66
C PHE A 3 10.91 -0.46 3.93
N LEU A 4 9.89 0.10 4.61
CA LEU A 4 9.04 1.13 4.01
C LEU A 4 9.83 2.42 3.75
N ASP A 5 10.74 2.75 4.68
CA ASP A 5 11.68 3.87 4.53
C ASP A 5 12.62 3.70 3.32
N TRP A 6 12.88 2.46 2.92
CA TRP A 6 13.67 2.14 1.74
C TRP A 6 12.85 2.25 0.44
N LEU A 7 11.58 1.82 0.45
CA LEU A 7 10.69 1.91 -0.71
C LEU A 7 10.39 3.34 -1.12
N GLY A 8 10.27 4.25 -0.15
CA GLY A 8 9.95 5.63 -0.42
C GLY A 8 9.79 6.45 0.84
N LYS A 9 9.20 7.63 0.67
CA LYS A 9 8.92 8.53 1.80
C LYS A 9 7.45 8.42 2.19
N PRO A 10 7.14 8.42 3.49
CA PRO A 10 5.76 8.60 3.93
C PRO A 10 5.24 9.97 3.48
N VAL A 11 4.01 10.00 3.00
CA VAL A 11 3.29 11.20 2.56
C VAL A 11 1.89 11.22 3.14
N GLU A 12 1.43 12.42 3.51
CA GLU A 12 0.02 12.65 3.86
C GLU A 12 -0.81 12.69 2.59
N LEU A 13 -1.93 11.97 2.61
CA LEU A 13 -2.85 11.92 1.47
C LEU A 13 -3.71 13.18 1.41
N GLN A 14 -4.08 13.76 2.55
CA GLN A 14 -4.87 14.99 2.58
C GLN A 14 -4.14 16.15 1.87
N GLY A 15 -4.71 16.62 0.77
CA GLY A 15 -4.12 17.70 -0.02
C GLY A 15 -2.91 17.30 -0.88
N TRP A 16 -2.63 16.00 -1.04
CA TRP A 16 -1.56 15.51 -1.91
C TRP A 16 -1.76 15.96 -3.36
N LYS A 17 -0.70 16.50 -3.97
CA LYS A 17 -0.72 17.07 -5.33
C LYS A 17 -0.02 16.22 -6.38
N GLY A 18 0.70 15.18 -5.97
CA GLY A 18 1.41 14.27 -6.88
C GLY A 18 0.51 13.17 -7.43
N TYR A 19 1.11 12.20 -8.13
CA TYR A 19 0.38 11.00 -8.53
C TYR A 19 -0.17 10.27 -7.30
N ARG A 20 -1.46 9.92 -7.34
CA ARG A 20 -2.20 9.38 -6.18
C ARG A 20 -2.67 7.94 -6.31
N ALA A 21 -2.45 7.30 -7.47
CA ALA A 21 -2.81 5.90 -7.72
C ALA A 21 -4.22 5.51 -7.23
N GLY A 22 -5.20 6.40 -7.36
CA GLY A 22 -6.59 6.15 -6.93
C GLY A 22 -6.91 6.41 -5.45
N LEU A 23 -5.94 6.81 -4.63
CA LEU A 23 -6.15 7.17 -3.23
C LEU A 23 -6.93 8.49 -3.10
N ASP A 24 -7.75 8.57 -2.06
CA ASP A 24 -8.53 9.74 -1.66
C ASP A 24 -7.61 10.75 -0.96
N VAL A 25 -7.68 12.00 -1.42
CA VAL A 25 -6.86 13.12 -0.94
C VAL A 25 -7.70 14.23 -0.32
N ILE A 26 -9.01 14.01 -0.19
CA ILE A 26 -10.00 15.00 0.27
C ILE A 26 -10.76 14.45 1.47
N GLY A 27 -11.28 13.23 1.36
CA GLY A 27 -12.26 12.66 2.30
C GLY A 27 -11.73 11.56 3.22
N ASP A 28 -10.42 11.27 3.17
CA ASP A 28 -9.74 10.29 4.04
C ASP A 28 -10.34 8.86 3.99
N THR A 29 -10.98 8.49 2.88
CA THR A 29 -11.63 7.19 2.76
C THR A 29 -10.69 6.02 2.48
N THR A 30 -9.46 6.32 2.02
CA THR A 30 -8.42 5.32 1.67
C THR A 30 -7.21 5.38 2.60
N GLY A 31 -7.36 6.00 3.78
CA GLY A 31 -6.31 6.20 4.76
C GLY A 31 -5.64 7.57 4.71
N GLU A 32 -4.95 7.91 5.81
CA GLU A 32 -4.37 9.24 6.05
C GLU A 32 -2.98 9.39 5.42
N THR A 33 -2.22 8.29 5.34
CA THR A 33 -0.83 8.28 4.87
C THR A 33 -0.56 7.15 3.89
N SER A 34 0.42 7.37 3.03
CA SER A 34 0.92 6.37 2.07
C SER A 34 2.43 6.51 1.92
N VAL A 35 3.07 5.62 1.17
CA VAL A 35 4.49 5.71 0.80
C VAL A 35 4.60 6.08 -0.67
N TYR A 36 5.40 7.09 -0.96
CA TYR A 36 5.61 7.60 -2.31
C TYR A 36 7.10 7.67 -2.66
N THR A 37 7.43 7.35 -3.90
CA THR A 37 8.77 7.60 -4.45
C THR A 37 8.68 8.12 -5.89
N ASN A 38 9.65 8.95 -6.26
CA ASN A 38 9.88 9.36 -7.64
C ASN A 38 11.23 8.82 -8.08
N TRP A 39 11.21 7.93 -9.06
CA TRP A 39 12.42 7.30 -9.57
C TRP A 39 12.51 7.49 -11.09
N ASN A 40 13.56 8.18 -11.55
CA ASN A 40 13.77 8.51 -12.97
C ASN A 40 12.56 9.16 -13.65
N GLY A 41 11.81 10.00 -12.92
CA GLY A 41 10.62 10.67 -13.44
C GLY A 41 9.36 9.82 -13.42
N TYR A 42 9.44 8.55 -12.97
CA TYR A 42 8.28 7.72 -12.71
C TYR A 42 7.81 7.90 -11.27
N GLU A 43 6.55 8.26 -11.12
CA GLU A 43 5.89 8.39 -9.83
C GLU A 43 5.28 7.06 -9.40
N ILE A 44 5.63 6.59 -8.20
CA ILE A 44 5.13 5.33 -7.64
C ILE A 44 4.49 5.64 -6.28
N MET A 45 3.23 5.23 -6.13
CA MET A 45 2.45 5.36 -4.90
C MET A 45 2.11 3.96 -4.39
N TYR A 46 2.52 3.64 -3.17
CA TYR A 46 2.38 2.31 -2.59
C TYR A 46 1.10 2.20 -1.76
N HIS A 47 0.29 1.20 -2.07
CA HIS A 47 -0.89 0.86 -1.28
C HIS A 47 -0.44 -0.05 -0.12
N CYS A 48 -0.24 0.52 1.06
CA CYS A 48 0.24 -0.21 2.24
C CYS A 48 -0.93 -0.55 3.17
N ALA A 49 -1.38 -1.81 3.16
CA ALA A 49 -2.48 -2.31 3.98
C ALA A 49 -2.40 -1.96 5.50
N PRO A 50 -1.23 -1.95 6.16
CA PRO A 50 -1.14 -1.59 7.59
C PRO A 50 -1.39 -0.12 7.91
N LEU A 51 -1.36 0.77 6.91
CA LEU A 51 -1.59 2.22 7.07
C LEU A 51 -3.01 2.64 6.66
N MET A 52 -3.82 1.70 6.17
CA MET A 52 -5.20 1.97 5.78
C MET A 52 -6.17 1.55 6.90
N PRO A 53 -7.23 2.34 7.17
CA PRO A 53 -8.24 1.97 8.14
C PRO A 53 -8.94 0.68 7.69
N PHE A 54 -9.00 -0.31 8.59
CA PHE A 54 -9.68 -1.58 8.34
C PHE A 54 -11.18 -1.34 8.12
N ASN A 55 -11.64 -1.47 6.88
CA ASN A 55 -13.07 -1.49 6.55
C ASN A 55 -13.50 -2.93 6.20
N PRO A 56 -14.30 -3.60 7.06
CA PRO A 56 -14.74 -4.97 6.81
C PRO A 56 -15.69 -5.13 5.61
N LYS A 57 -16.05 -4.05 4.91
CA LYS A 57 -16.92 -4.08 3.72
C LYS A 57 -16.21 -3.79 2.40
N ASP A 58 -14.93 -3.43 2.40
CA ASP A 58 -14.17 -3.15 1.18
C ASP A 58 -13.08 -4.21 0.95
N HIS A 59 -13.36 -5.13 0.03
CA HIS A 59 -12.54 -6.31 -0.25
C HIS A 59 -11.50 -6.08 -1.36
N HIS A 60 -11.34 -4.86 -1.87
CA HIS A 60 -10.34 -4.55 -2.90
C HIS A 60 -9.03 -4.11 -2.25
N GLN A 61 -8.20 -5.08 -1.86
CA GLN A 61 -6.86 -4.80 -1.33
C GLN A 61 -5.81 -5.42 -2.24
N VAL A 62 -4.91 -4.57 -2.76
CA VAL A 62 -3.63 -5.04 -3.32
C VAL A 62 -2.75 -5.39 -2.12
N VAL A 63 -2.51 -6.69 -1.94
CA VAL A 63 -1.72 -7.22 -0.82
C VAL A 63 -0.29 -7.42 -1.30
N ILE A 64 0.64 -6.60 -0.80
CA ILE A 64 2.06 -6.91 -0.91
C ILE A 64 2.42 -7.77 0.29
N VAL A 65 2.75 -9.03 0.04
CA VAL A 65 3.12 -9.99 1.07
C VAL A 65 4.61 -9.89 1.32
N PHE A 66 4.99 -9.52 2.56
CA PHE A 66 6.37 -9.58 3.01
C PHE A 66 6.53 -10.76 3.95
N LYS A 67 7.38 -11.69 3.57
CA LYS A 67 7.83 -12.78 4.44
C LYS A 67 9.11 -12.31 5.11
N GLU A 68 9.02 -11.91 6.38
CA GLU A 68 10.17 -11.41 7.15
C GLU A 68 11.07 -12.54 7.67
N ASN A 69 10.58 -13.79 7.70
CA ASN A 69 11.34 -14.95 8.15
C ASN A 69 11.86 -15.77 6.96
N ASP A 70 13.11 -16.22 7.05
CA ASP A 70 13.72 -17.16 6.08
C ASP A 70 13.29 -18.63 6.29
N ASP A 71 12.20 -18.87 7.04
CA ASP A 71 11.67 -20.23 7.20
C ASP A 71 11.04 -20.74 5.88
N ASP A 72 11.07 -22.06 5.67
CA ASP A 72 10.57 -22.70 4.43
C ASP A 72 9.03 -22.66 4.29
N GLU A 73 8.32 -21.97 5.18
CA GLU A 73 6.86 -21.90 5.18
C GLU A 73 6.37 -21.08 3.97
N GLN A 74 5.82 -21.76 2.96
CA GLN A 74 5.32 -21.07 1.77
C GLN A 74 4.11 -20.22 2.10
N PHE A 75 4.09 -19.00 1.54
CA PHE A 75 2.90 -18.18 1.58
C PHE A 75 1.79 -18.82 0.77
N ASP A 76 0.66 -19.12 1.42
CA ASP A 76 -0.50 -19.69 0.75
C ASP A 76 -1.22 -18.62 -0.09
N LEU A 77 -0.94 -18.62 -1.40
CA LEU A 77 -1.59 -17.73 -2.36
C LEU A 77 -3.12 -17.89 -2.39
N SER A 78 -3.66 -19.05 -1.99
CA SER A 78 -5.11 -19.26 -1.93
C SER A 78 -5.79 -18.50 -0.79
N SER A 79 -5.01 -18.02 0.18
CA SER A 79 -5.49 -17.10 1.23
C SER A 79 -5.88 -15.72 0.69
N VAL A 80 -5.46 -15.37 -0.54
CA VAL A 80 -5.79 -14.10 -1.19
C VAL A 80 -6.93 -14.31 -2.19
N GLY A 81 -8.16 -14.03 -1.75
CA GLY A 81 -9.39 -14.19 -2.54
C GLY A 81 -9.62 -13.13 -3.62
N SER A 82 -8.63 -12.84 -4.47
CA SER A 82 -8.75 -11.85 -5.56
C SER A 82 -8.92 -12.54 -6.92
N ARG A 83 -9.83 -12.02 -7.75
CA ARG A 83 -10.03 -12.43 -9.16
C ARG A 83 -9.15 -11.65 -10.15
N GLN A 84 -8.33 -10.73 -9.64
CA GLN A 84 -7.48 -9.84 -10.44
C GLN A 84 -5.98 -10.10 -10.20
N ASN A 85 -5.64 -11.11 -9.41
CA ASN A 85 -4.27 -11.57 -9.16
C ASN A 85 -3.88 -12.67 -10.14
#